data_AF-A0A2M7EKK8-F1
#
_entry.id   AF-A0A2M7EKK8-F1
#
_cell.length_a   1.000
_cell.length_b   1.000
_cell.length_c   1.000
_cell.angle_alpha   90.00
_cell.angle_beta   90.00
_cell.angle_gamma   90.00
#
_symmetry.space_group_name_H-M   'P 1'
#
loop_
_entity.id
_entity.type
_entity.pdbx_description
1 polymer ?
#
loop_
_entity_poly.entity_id
_entity_poly.type
_entity_poly.pdbx_seq_one_letter_code
_entity_poly.pdbx_strand_id
1 'polypeptide(L)'
;MSVFKSFTNCYALSKTLRFELKPVGKTFENMRTQLAYNKDLQTFLKDQAIEDAYQKLKPLFDKLHEEFITDSLDSDQAKKIDFSEYLVLYEAKKELQAIEKKLREEIGKTFIAAGEKWKQEKYAQYTWKKGSKVANGSDILLTQDVLELIRDLNDKNEELKKMIEETFKGFFTYLSGFNQNRKNYYTIKEEKATAVATRIVHENLPKFCDNILFFIDRQTEYPIAHSFLKEKGRDLVNKDGKALLPITDSIFSIEHFNHCFSQKQIEAYNAQIGNANVLINLYNQAHNDEQGFKRLPAFKTLYKQIGCGKRKSLFFTLTCDTEAEASKMRNENKEAFSVEEVLNLAYKAGEKYFQNSIENDSNLTIPKFCSYIEAQQDYDGIYWSKAALNTISNKYFANYHVLKDRLKEGKVFQ
;
A
#
# COMPACT_ATOMS: atom_id res chain seq x y z
N MET A 1 -51.17 5.22 24.39
CA MET A 1 -50.42 4.19 23.62
C MET A 1 -48.96 4.63 23.52
N SER A 2 -47.99 3.70 23.57
CA SER A 2 -46.57 4.06 23.41
C SER A 2 -46.28 4.46 21.97
N VAL A 3 -45.68 5.65 21.80
CA VAL A 3 -45.27 6.20 20.49
C VAL A 3 -44.26 5.29 19.77
N PHE A 4 -43.55 4.42 20.50
CA PHE A 4 -42.59 3.49 19.93
C PHE A 4 -43.21 2.22 19.33
N LYS A 5 -44.51 1.96 19.53
CA LYS A 5 -45.16 0.75 18.98
C LYS A 5 -45.21 0.75 17.45
N SER A 6 -45.19 1.91 16.80
CA SER A 6 -45.15 2.03 15.34
C SER A 6 -43.78 1.71 14.75
N PHE A 7 -42.72 1.65 15.55
CA PHE A 7 -41.34 1.41 15.10
C PHE A 7 -40.95 -0.08 15.18
N THR A 8 -41.84 -0.97 14.75
CA THR A 8 -41.56 -2.42 14.66
C THR A 8 -41.74 -2.86 13.20
N ASN A 9 -40.92 -3.81 12.74
CA ASN A 9 -40.94 -4.31 11.35
C ASN A 9 -40.71 -3.24 10.26
N CYS A 10 -39.98 -2.16 10.57
CA CYS A 10 -39.76 -1.06 9.63
C CYS A 10 -38.78 -1.39 8.50
N TYR A 11 -37.81 -2.27 8.74
CA TYR A 11 -36.82 -2.71 7.76
C TYR A 11 -36.23 -4.06 8.15
N ALA A 12 -35.70 -4.78 7.16
CA ALA A 12 -35.05 -6.06 7.38
C ALA A 12 -33.60 -5.86 7.85
N LEU A 13 -33.13 -6.74 8.72
CA LEU A 13 -31.76 -6.81 9.18
C LEU A 13 -31.23 -8.23 8.99
N SER A 14 -30.08 -8.37 8.35
CA SER A 14 -29.36 -9.64 8.28
C SER A 14 -28.63 -9.88 9.61
N LYS A 15 -28.90 -11.02 10.26
CA LYS A 15 -28.20 -11.47 11.47
C LYS A 15 -27.66 -12.87 11.24
N THR A 16 -26.44 -13.13 11.69
CA THR A 16 -25.81 -14.45 11.63
C THR A 16 -25.71 -15.03 13.02
N LEU A 17 -26.39 -16.15 13.25
CA LEU A 17 -26.29 -16.93 14.48
C LEU A 17 -25.19 -17.99 14.31
N ARG A 18 -24.42 -18.25 15.36
CA ARG A 18 -23.33 -19.25 15.36
C ARG A 18 -23.59 -20.24 16.49
N PHE A 19 -23.50 -21.52 16.17
CA PHE A 19 -23.77 -22.62 17.11
C PHE A 19 -22.67 -23.66 17.01
N GLU A 20 -22.44 -24.37 18.11
CA GLU A 20 -21.64 -25.59 18.11
C GLU A 20 -22.41 -26.71 17.39
N LEU A 21 -21.74 -27.44 16.50
CA LEU A 21 -22.29 -28.62 15.84
C LEU A 21 -21.80 -29.89 16.55
N LYS A 22 -22.69 -30.55 17.29
CA LYS A 22 -22.39 -31.81 17.99
C LYS A 22 -22.76 -33.00 17.10
N PRO A 23 -21.80 -33.85 16.69
CA PRO A 23 -22.12 -35.03 15.87
C PRO A 23 -22.96 -36.03 16.67
N VAL A 24 -23.91 -36.69 15.99
CA VAL A 24 -24.85 -37.65 16.61
C VAL A 24 -24.63 -39.05 16.03
N GLY A 25 -24.68 -40.07 16.88
CA GLY A 25 -24.52 -41.47 16.48
C GLY A 25 -23.17 -41.73 15.79
N LYS A 26 -23.21 -42.40 14.62
CA LYS A 26 -22.01 -42.79 13.86
C LYS A 26 -21.41 -41.67 12.99
N THR A 27 -21.98 -40.46 13.01
CA THR A 27 -21.50 -39.36 12.16
C THR A 27 -20.03 -39.05 12.38
N PHE A 28 -19.58 -38.96 13.63
CA PHE A 28 -18.18 -38.65 13.93
C PHE A 28 -17.21 -39.75 13.48
N GLU A 29 -17.59 -41.02 13.69
CA GLU A 29 -16.80 -42.18 13.27
C GLU A 29 -16.66 -42.23 11.74
N ASN A 30 -17.76 -42.01 11.03
CA ASN A 30 -17.78 -41.96 9.56
C ASN A 30 -16.93 -40.79 9.03
N MET A 31 -17.02 -39.61 9.63
CA MET A 31 -16.20 -38.46 9.23
C MET A 31 -14.71 -38.71 9.48
N ARG A 32 -14.34 -39.29 10.64
CA ARG A 32 -12.95 -39.62 10.94
C ARG A 32 -12.33 -40.58 9.92
N THR A 33 -13.09 -41.61 9.53
CA THR A 33 -12.65 -42.63 8.57
C THR A 33 -12.61 -42.11 7.14
N GLN A 34 -13.61 -41.33 6.71
CA GLN A 34 -13.73 -40.89 5.32
C GLN A 34 -13.00 -39.57 5.00
N LEU A 35 -12.85 -38.67 5.98
CA LEU A 35 -12.29 -37.32 5.79
C LEU A 35 -10.92 -37.14 6.47
N ALA A 36 -10.42 -38.16 7.17
CA ALA A 36 -9.15 -38.20 7.88
C ALA A 36 -8.98 -37.04 8.89
N TYR A 37 -9.46 -37.25 10.11
CA TYR A 37 -9.38 -36.25 11.18
C TYR A 37 -7.98 -36.15 11.80
N ASN A 38 -7.46 -34.94 11.92
CA ASN A 38 -6.23 -34.65 12.66
C ASN A 38 -6.56 -34.04 14.02
N LYS A 39 -6.07 -34.66 15.10
CA LYS A 39 -6.34 -34.26 16.49
C LYS A 39 -5.66 -32.94 16.88
N ASP A 40 -4.44 -32.71 16.41
CA ASP A 40 -3.62 -31.56 16.78
C ASP A 40 -4.11 -30.29 16.06
N LEU A 41 -4.47 -30.43 14.78
CA LEU A 41 -5.04 -29.34 13.97
C LEU A 41 -6.54 -29.14 14.19
N GLN A 42 -7.19 -30.07 14.89
CA GLN A 42 -8.64 -30.10 15.13
C GLN A 42 -9.49 -29.94 13.84
N THR A 43 -9.02 -30.50 12.72
CA THR A 43 -9.65 -30.37 11.39
C THR A 43 -9.62 -31.69 10.62
N PHE A 44 -10.38 -31.76 9.53
CA PHE A 44 -10.31 -32.87 8.58
C PHE A 44 -9.27 -32.55 7.50
N LEU A 45 -8.34 -33.47 7.26
CA LEU A 45 -7.20 -33.26 6.36
C LEU A 45 -7.65 -32.99 4.92
N LYS A 46 -8.79 -33.56 4.49
CA LYS A 46 -9.36 -33.26 3.16
C LYS A 46 -9.83 -31.82 3.04
N ASP A 47 -10.52 -31.29 4.05
CA ASP A 47 -10.97 -29.89 4.05
C ASP A 47 -9.78 -28.93 4.14
N GLN A 48 -8.80 -29.28 4.99
CA GLN A 48 -7.56 -28.51 5.14
C GLN A 48 -6.78 -28.44 3.82
N ALA A 49 -6.69 -29.53 3.06
CA ALA A 49 -6.01 -29.53 1.77
C ALA A 49 -6.65 -28.57 0.75
N ILE A 50 -7.99 -28.47 0.73
CA ILE A 50 -8.72 -27.51 -0.12
C ILE A 50 -8.46 -26.07 0.32
N GLU A 51 -8.48 -25.81 1.63
CA GLU A 51 -8.22 -24.47 2.17
C GLU A 51 -6.77 -24.04 1.92
N ASP A 52 -5.80 -24.92 2.17
CA ASP A 52 -4.38 -24.68 1.88
C ASP A 52 -4.17 -24.40 0.39
N ALA A 53 -4.87 -25.15 -0.47
CA ALA A 53 -4.86 -24.92 -1.90
C ALA A 53 -5.41 -23.55 -2.27
N TYR A 54 -6.56 -23.19 -1.71
CA TYR A 54 -7.17 -21.89 -1.91
C TYR A 54 -6.26 -20.74 -1.46
N GLN A 55 -5.63 -20.84 -0.27
CA GLN A 55 -4.73 -19.81 0.24
C GLN A 55 -3.47 -19.66 -0.62
N LYS A 56 -2.96 -20.75 -1.21
CA LYS A 56 -1.83 -20.72 -2.16
C LYS A 56 -2.21 -20.15 -3.53
N LEU A 57 -3.40 -20.47 -4.03
CA LEU A 57 -3.87 -20.02 -5.35
C LEU A 57 -4.30 -18.55 -5.34
N LYS A 58 -4.90 -18.07 -4.25
CA LYS A 58 -5.47 -16.72 -4.14
C LYS A 58 -4.49 -15.59 -4.51
N PRO A 59 -3.22 -15.57 -4.03
CA PRO A 59 -2.23 -14.59 -4.47
C PRO A 59 -1.94 -14.63 -5.98
N LEU A 60 -2.03 -15.80 -6.62
CA LEU A 60 -1.79 -15.96 -8.07
C LEU A 60 -2.97 -15.41 -8.87
N PHE A 61 -4.21 -15.62 -8.41
CA PHE A 61 -5.38 -14.94 -8.95
C PHE A 61 -5.28 -13.43 -8.80
N ASP A 62 -4.89 -12.96 -7.60
CA ASP A 62 -4.74 -11.52 -7.33
C ASP A 62 -3.71 -10.88 -8.26
N LYS A 63 -2.59 -11.58 -8.52
CA LYS A 63 -1.57 -11.15 -9.48
C LYS A 63 -2.14 -11.01 -10.90
N LEU A 64 -2.92 -11.98 -11.38
CA LEU A 64 -3.54 -11.89 -12.70
C LEU A 64 -4.54 -10.73 -12.79
N HIS A 65 -5.30 -10.47 -11.72
CA HIS A 65 -6.17 -9.28 -11.66
C HIS A 65 -5.37 -7.97 -11.69
N GLU A 66 -4.26 -7.88 -10.96
CA GLU A 66 -3.35 -6.73 -10.96
C GLU A 66 -2.73 -6.49 -12.35
N GLU A 67 -2.24 -7.55 -12.99
CA GLU A 67 -1.71 -7.50 -14.36
C GLU A 67 -2.77 -7.04 -15.36
N PHE A 68 -3.98 -7.60 -15.29
CA PHE A 68 -5.07 -7.21 -16.18
C PHE A 68 -5.48 -5.74 -16.01
N ILE A 69 -5.59 -5.27 -14.75
CA ILE A 69 -5.88 -3.87 -14.46
C ILE A 69 -4.77 -2.99 -15.04
N THR A 70 -3.50 -3.37 -14.84
CA THR A 70 -2.36 -2.63 -15.39
C THR A 70 -2.40 -2.57 -16.92
N ASP A 71 -2.57 -3.70 -17.59
CA ASP A 71 -2.66 -3.79 -19.05
C ASP A 71 -3.82 -2.95 -19.60
N SER A 72 -4.95 -2.89 -18.89
CA SER A 72 -6.09 -2.04 -19.28
C SER A 72 -5.81 -0.55 -19.14
N LEU A 73 -5.20 -0.14 -18.03
CA LEU A 73 -4.97 1.27 -17.69
C LEU A 73 -3.75 1.88 -18.39
N ASP A 74 -2.77 1.06 -18.80
CA ASP A 74 -1.59 1.51 -19.56
C ASP A 74 -1.83 1.46 -21.09
N SER A 75 -3.02 1.04 -21.53
CA SER A 75 -3.39 0.93 -22.95
C SER A 75 -3.46 2.30 -23.65
N ASP A 76 -3.28 2.30 -24.97
CA ASP A 76 -3.42 3.52 -25.77
C ASP A 76 -4.83 4.10 -25.74
N GLN A 77 -5.83 3.25 -25.49
CA GLN A 77 -7.21 3.70 -25.29
C GLN A 77 -7.35 4.49 -23.99
N ALA A 78 -6.72 4.03 -22.90
CA ALA A 78 -6.72 4.75 -21.62
C ALA A 78 -6.01 6.11 -21.75
N LYS A 79 -4.91 6.17 -22.49
CA LYS A 79 -4.14 7.41 -22.74
C LYS A 79 -4.90 8.48 -23.53
N LYS A 80 -5.99 8.10 -24.21
CA LYS A 80 -6.80 9.00 -25.04
C LYS A 80 -8.07 9.51 -24.33
N ILE A 81 -8.32 9.11 -23.10
CA ILE A 81 -9.48 9.60 -22.34
C ILE A 81 -9.28 11.08 -22.04
N ASP A 82 -10.24 11.92 -22.42
CA ASP A 82 -10.17 13.36 -22.20
C ASP A 82 -10.85 13.75 -20.87
N PHE A 83 -10.11 14.47 -20.01
CA PHE A 83 -10.58 14.97 -18.72
C PHE A 83 -10.74 16.50 -18.69
N SER A 84 -10.55 17.19 -19.82
CA SER A 84 -10.60 18.65 -19.90
C SER A 84 -11.97 19.20 -19.50
N GLU A 85 -13.04 18.56 -19.98
CA GLU A 85 -14.43 18.90 -19.61
C GLU A 85 -14.64 18.80 -18.09
N TYR A 86 -14.07 17.77 -17.45
CA TYR A 86 -14.18 17.59 -16.00
C TYR A 86 -13.49 18.72 -15.25
N LEU A 87 -12.25 19.07 -15.63
CA LEU A 87 -11.50 20.14 -14.95
C LEU A 87 -12.24 21.48 -15.00
N VAL A 88 -12.82 21.84 -16.16
CA VAL A 88 -13.60 23.07 -16.33
C VAL A 88 -14.82 23.09 -15.41
N LEU A 89 -15.56 21.98 -15.32
CA LEU A 89 -16.73 21.87 -14.43
C LEU A 89 -16.32 21.88 -12.95
N TYR A 90 -15.21 21.22 -12.62
CA TYR A 90 -14.67 21.12 -11.27
C TYR A 90 -14.22 22.48 -10.74
N GLU A 91 -13.47 23.25 -11.54
CA GLU A 91 -13.04 24.61 -11.21
C GLU A 91 -14.25 25.54 -11.03
N ALA A 92 -15.24 25.44 -11.91
CA ALA A 92 -16.48 26.20 -11.82
C ALA A 92 -17.42 25.74 -10.69
N LYS A 93 -17.07 24.68 -9.94
CA LYS A 93 -17.88 24.05 -8.89
C LYS A 93 -19.29 23.70 -9.36
N LYS A 94 -19.40 23.18 -10.58
CA LYS A 94 -20.65 22.74 -11.21
C LYS A 94 -20.91 21.25 -10.95
N GLU A 95 -22.11 20.80 -11.32
CA GLU A 95 -22.51 19.39 -11.23
C GLU A 95 -21.58 18.46 -12.04
N LEU A 96 -21.06 17.41 -11.38
CA LEU A 96 -20.09 16.48 -11.97
C LEU A 96 -20.69 15.11 -12.32
N GLN A 97 -21.87 14.79 -11.82
CA GLN A 97 -22.44 13.43 -11.88
C GLN A 97 -22.49 12.85 -13.30
N ALA A 98 -22.86 13.67 -14.29
CA ALA A 98 -22.97 13.25 -15.69
C ALA A 98 -21.61 12.95 -16.32
N ILE A 99 -20.64 13.85 -16.15
CA ILE A 99 -19.28 13.68 -16.69
C ILE A 99 -18.55 12.54 -15.99
N GLU A 100 -18.72 12.37 -14.68
CA GLU A 100 -18.13 11.26 -13.93
C GLU A 100 -18.65 9.91 -14.41
N LYS A 101 -19.97 9.82 -14.69
CA LYS A 101 -20.55 8.60 -15.26
C LYS A 101 -19.94 8.28 -16.63
N LYS A 102 -19.85 9.27 -17.52
CA LYS A 102 -19.22 9.15 -18.84
C LYS A 102 -17.76 8.67 -18.72
N LEU A 103 -16.97 9.28 -17.83
CA LEU A 103 -15.58 8.89 -17.61
C LEU A 103 -15.42 7.46 -17.07
N ARG A 104 -16.30 7.03 -16.15
CA ARG A 104 -16.30 5.62 -15.68
C ARG A 104 -16.62 4.64 -16.81
N GLU A 105 -17.52 5.01 -17.71
CA GLU A 105 -17.85 4.21 -18.89
C GLU A 105 -16.68 4.13 -19.88
N GLU A 106 -15.96 5.24 -20.13
CA GLU A 106 -14.74 5.24 -20.96
C GLU A 106 -13.65 4.34 -20.36
N ILE A 107 -13.41 4.41 -19.05
CA ILE A 107 -12.50 3.48 -18.35
C ILE A 107 -12.99 2.04 -18.52
N GLY A 108 -14.30 1.80 -18.43
CA GLY A 108 -14.90 0.49 -18.66
C GLY A 108 -14.57 -0.13 -20.02
N LYS A 109 -14.47 0.70 -21.08
CA LYS A 109 -14.09 0.23 -22.42
C LYS A 109 -12.65 -0.30 -22.45
N THR A 110 -11.75 0.24 -21.63
CA THR A 110 -10.36 -0.25 -21.53
C THR A 110 -10.30 -1.68 -20.99
N PHE A 111 -11.21 -2.06 -20.09
CA PHE A 111 -11.30 -3.45 -19.61
C PHE A 111 -11.75 -4.40 -20.71
N ILE A 112 -12.68 -3.97 -21.56
CA ILE A 112 -13.15 -4.77 -22.71
C ILE A 112 -11.99 -4.99 -23.68
N ALA A 113 -11.27 -3.93 -24.05
CA ALA A 113 -10.12 -4.01 -24.94
C ALA A 113 -9.01 -4.90 -24.38
N ALA A 114 -8.68 -4.77 -23.09
CA ALA A 114 -7.70 -5.64 -22.43
C ALA A 114 -8.12 -7.11 -22.44
N GLY A 115 -9.41 -7.39 -22.18
CA GLY A 115 -9.96 -8.74 -22.27
C GLY A 115 -9.83 -9.34 -23.66
N GLU A 116 -10.12 -8.56 -24.71
CA GLU A 116 -9.96 -9.04 -26.07
C GLU A 116 -8.49 -9.30 -26.41
N LYS A 117 -7.59 -8.37 -26.04
CA LYS A 117 -6.14 -8.54 -26.21
C LYS A 117 -5.62 -9.80 -25.51
N TRP A 118 -6.06 -10.06 -24.28
CA TRP A 118 -5.65 -11.25 -23.54
C TRP A 118 -6.11 -12.52 -24.24
N LYS A 119 -7.36 -12.56 -24.75
CA LYS A 119 -7.88 -13.70 -25.49
C LYS A 119 -7.23 -13.91 -26.85
N GLN A 120 -6.85 -12.84 -27.56
CA GLN A 120 -6.35 -12.96 -28.93
C GLN A 120 -4.82 -13.07 -29.02
N GLU A 121 -4.10 -12.36 -28.15
CA GLU A 121 -2.65 -12.19 -28.26
C GLU A 121 -1.90 -12.88 -27.12
N LYS A 122 -2.36 -12.71 -25.87
CA LYS A 122 -1.59 -13.16 -24.69
C LYS A 122 -1.80 -14.64 -24.39
N TYR A 123 -3.04 -15.12 -24.51
CA TYR A 123 -3.49 -16.40 -24.00
C TYR A 123 -4.56 -17.04 -24.91
N ALA A 124 -4.26 -17.11 -26.21
CA ALA A 124 -5.17 -17.57 -27.25
C ALA A 124 -5.51 -19.06 -27.20
N GLN A 125 -4.74 -19.85 -26.46
CA GLN A 125 -4.99 -21.28 -26.29
C GLN A 125 -6.21 -21.61 -25.42
N TYR A 126 -6.70 -20.68 -24.60
CA TYR A 126 -7.84 -20.92 -23.70
C TYR A 126 -9.16 -20.45 -24.31
N THR A 127 -10.24 -21.08 -23.85
CA THR A 127 -11.58 -20.83 -24.41
C THR A 127 -12.34 -19.73 -23.70
N TRP A 128 -11.94 -19.39 -22.47
CA TRP A 128 -12.52 -18.33 -21.64
C TRP A 128 -14.03 -18.49 -21.47
N LYS A 129 -14.50 -19.72 -21.22
CA LYS A 129 -15.93 -20.02 -21.13
C LYS A 129 -16.47 -19.76 -19.74
N LYS A 130 -17.59 -19.04 -19.68
CA LYS A 130 -18.40 -18.81 -18.48
C LYS A 130 -19.79 -19.38 -18.73
N GLY A 131 -19.99 -20.64 -18.35
CA GLY A 131 -21.16 -21.41 -18.75
C GLY A 131 -21.15 -21.65 -20.27
N SER A 132 -22.24 -21.31 -20.97
CA SER A 132 -22.35 -21.50 -22.42
C SER A 132 -21.76 -20.36 -23.28
N LYS A 133 -21.30 -19.27 -22.67
CA LYS A 133 -20.81 -18.08 -23.38
C LYS A 133 -19.31 -17.89 -23.17
N VAL A 134 -18.65 -17.29 -24.16
CA VAL A 134 -17.28 -16.78 -24.01
C VAL A 134 -17.33 -15.50 -23.19
N ALA A 135 -16.48 -15.41 -22.18
CA ALA A 135 -16.37 -14.25 -21.32
C ALA A 135 -15.77 -13.05 -22.07
N ASN A 136 -16.10 -11.84 -21.61
CA ASN A 136 -15.65 -10.59 -22.20
C ASN A 136 -15.08 -9.64 -21.14
N GLY A 137 -14.12 -8.81 -21.52
CA GLY A 137 -13.43 -7.91 -20.60
C GLY A 137 -12.86 -8.65 -19.40
N SER A 138 -13.08 -8.13 -18.19
CA SER A 138 -12.56 -8.75 -16.96
C SER A 138 -13.25 -10.04 -16.55
N ASP A 139 -14.39 -10.40 -17.15
CA ASP A 139 -15.08 -11.66 -16.84
C ASP A 139 -14.25 -12.90 -17.23
N ILE A 140 -13.23 -12.75 -18.09
CA ILE A 140 -12.28 -13.83 -18.43
C ILE A 140 -11.52 -14.31 -17.19
N LEU A 141 -11.27 -13.42 -16.21
CA LEU A 141 -10.57 -13.74 -14.97
C LEU A 141 -11.46 -14.49 -13.97
N LEU A 142 -12.74 -14.69 -14.30
CA LEU A 142 -13.70 -15.38 -13.46
C LEU A 142 -14.07 -16.76 -14.04
N THR A 143 -13.34 -17.25 -15.06
CA THR A 143 -13.57 -18.55 -15.69
C THR A 143 -12.67 -19.63 -15.10
N GLN A 144 -13.01 -20.89 -15.35
CA GLN A 144 -12.18 -22.03 -14.94
C GLN A 144 -10.84 -22.06 -15.66
N ASP A 145 -10.76 -21.53 -16.88
CA ASP A 145 -9.51 -21.46 -17.66
C ASP A 145 -8.39 -20.74 -16.90
N VAL A 146 -8.72 -19.86 -15.95
CA VAL A 146 -7.72 -19.17 -15.13
C VAL A 146 -6.91 -20.14 -14.26
N LEU A 147 -7.50 -21.24 -13.80
CA LEU A 147 -6.75 -22.28 -13.07
C LEU A 147 -5.72 -22.95 -13.98
N GLU A 148 -6.10 -23.25 -15.22
CA GLU A 148 -5.20 -23.82 -16.23
C GLU A 148 -4.10 -22.83 -16.58
N LEU A 149 -4.44 -21.54 -16.75
CA LEU A 149 -3.45 -20.49 -16.95
C LEU A 149 -2.47 -20.40 -15.77
N ILE A 150 -2.95 -20.41 -14.52
CA ILE A 150 -2.08 -20.39 -13.34
C ILE A 150 -1.15 -21.59 -13.34
N ARG A 151 -1.66 -22.79 -13.66
CA ARG A 151 -0.84 -23.99 -13.78
C ARG A 151 0.26 -23.82 -14.82
N ASP A 152 -0.09 -23.36 -16.02
CA ASP A 152 0.83 -23.28 -17.15
C ASP A 152 1.89 -22.17 -16.96
N LEU A 153 1.53 -21.06 -16.32
CA LEU A 153 2.48 -20.01 -15.92
C LEU A 153 3.47 -20.45 -14.82
N ASN A 154 3.19 -21.57 -14.15
CA ASN A 154 3.98 -22.12 -13.05
C ASN A 154 4.34 -23.59 -13.33
N ASP A 155 4.66 -23.89 -14.59
CA ASP A 155 4.95 -25.23 -15.11
C ASP A 155 6.07 -25.98 -14.38
N LYS A 156 6.96 -25.31 -13.66
CA LYS A 156 8.01 -25.95 -12.86
C LYS A 156 7.60 -26.28 -11.43
N ASN A 157 6.40 -25.86 -11.01
CA ASN A 157 5.90 -26.07 -9.66
C ASN A 157 4.97 -27.30 -9.61
N GLU A 158 5.55 -28.47 -9.43
CA GLU A 158 4.82 -29.74 -9.37
C GLU A 158 3.80 -29.79 -8.21
N GLU A 159 4.09 -29.14 -7.08
CA GLU A 159 3.16 -29.05 -5.96
C GLU A 159 1.88 -28.28 -6.36
N LEU A 160 2.06 -27.14 -7.03
CA LEU A 160 0.95 -26.32 -7.52
C LEU A 160 0.15 -27.03 -8.61
N LYS A 161 0.81 -27.76 -9.53
CA LYS A 161 0.11 -28.60 -10.52
C LYS A 161 -0.78 -29.62 -9.84
N LYS A 162 -0.21 -30.41 -8.92
CA LYS A 162 -0.93 -31.41 -8.15
C LYS A 162 -2.12 -30.81 -7.39
N MET A 163 -1.91 -29.63 -6.82
CA MET A 163 -2.95 -28.87 -6.13
C MET A 163 -4.12 -28.50 -7.05
N ILE A 164 -3.85 -28.01 -8.26
CA ILE A 164 -4.89 -27.63 -9.23
C ILE A 164 -5.57 -28.87 -9.81
N GLU A 165 -4.81 -29.89 -10.20
CA GLU A 165 -5.27 -31.04 -10.98
C GLU A 165 -5.88 -32.16 -10.13
N GLU A 166 -5.47 -32.29 -8.87
CA GLU A 166 -5.98 -33.34 -7.97
C GLU A 166 -6.83 -32.77 -6.85
N THR A 167 -6.33 -31.74 -6.15
CA THR A 167 -6.98 -31.23 -4.92
C THR A 167 -8.15 -30.30 -5.25
N PHE A 168 -7.93 -29.31 -6.10
CA PHE A 168 -8.91 -28.28 -6.44
C PHE A 168 -9.78 -28.63 -7.65
N LYS A 169 -9.57 -29.81 -8.25
CA LYS A 169 -10.35 -30.30 -9.39
C LYS A 169 -11.82 -30.44 -9.00
N GLY A 170 -12.69 -29.72 -9.71
CA GLY A 170 -14.14 -29.69 -9.42
C GLY A 170 -14.55 -28.73 -8.29
N PHE A 171 -13.59 -28.06 -7.62
CA PHE A 171 -13.86 -27.13 -6.52
C PHE A 171 -13.87 -25.65 -6.93
N PHE A 172 -14.00 -25.34 -8.21
CA PHE A 172 -14.01 -23.93 -8.68
C PHE A 172 -15.08 -23.06 -8.01
N THR A 173 -16.23 -23.63 -7.61
CA THR A 173 -17.30 -22.92 -6.89
C THR A 173 -16.88 -22.42 -5.50
N TYR A 174 -15.83 -22.99 -4.91
CA TYR A 174 -15.21 -22.51 -3.67
C TYR A 174 -14.70 -21.06 -3.83
N LEU A 175 -14.34 -20.67 -5.05
CA LEU A 175 -13.93 -19.29 -5.39
C LEU A 175 -15.11 -18.33 -5.59
N SER A 176 -16.37 -18.74 -5.39
CA SER A 176 -17.54 -17.88 -5.67
C SER A 176 -17.50 -16.54 -4.91
N GLY A 177 -17.25 -16.57 -3.60
CA GLY A 177 -17.10 -15.36 -2.79
C GLY A 177 -15.89 -14.51 -3.21
N PHE A 178 -14.77 -15.16 -3.54
CA PHE A 178 -13.58 -14.49 -4.07
C PHE A 178 -13.87 -13.79 -5.41
N ASN A 179 -14.45 -14.50 -6.37
CA ASN A 179 -14.82 -14.01 -7.69
C ASN A 179 -15.85 -12.87 -7.61
N GLN A 180 -16.81 -12.95 -6.68
CA GLN A 180 -17.75 -11.85 -6.45
C GLN A 180 -17.04 -10.60 -5.92
N ASN A 181 -16.08 -10.76 -4.99
CA ASN A 181 -15.26 -9.65 -4.51
C ASN A 181 -14.41 -9.04 -5.63
N ARG A 182 -13.82 -9.86 -6.51
CA ARG A 182 -13.01 -9.38 -7.66
C ARG A 182 -13.86 -8.74 -8.75
N LYS A 183 -15.08 -9.24 -8.99
CA LYS A 183 -16.04 -8.61 -9.91
C LYS A 183 -16.36 -7.17 -9.51
N ASN A 184 -16.37 -6.87 -8.21
CA ASN A 184 -16.61 -5.51 -7.72
C ASN A 184 -15.54 -4.50 -8.19
N TYR A 185 -14.31 -4.96 -8.50
CA TYR A 185 -13.23 -4.09 -9.02
C TYR A 185 -13.59 -3.43 -10.35
N TYR A 186 -14.43 -4.10 -11.15
CA TYR A 186 -14.76 -3.69 -12.51
C TYR A 186 -16.16 -3.08 -12.62
N THR A 187 -16.77 -2.67 -11.51
CA THR A 187 -18.08 -1.99 -11.53
C THR A 187 -17.94 -0.58 -12.11
N ILE A 188 -18.73 -0.25 -13.12
CA ILE A 188 -18.71 1.07 -13.79
C ILE A 188 -20.01 1.86 -13.62
N LYS A 189 -21.15 1.17 -13.49
CA LYS A 189 -22.48 1.80 -13.44
C LYS A 189 -22.73 2.55 -12.13
N GLU A 190 -22.35 1.91 -11.03
CA GLU A 190 -22.51 2.42 -9.67
C GLU A 190 -21.18 2.94 -9.15
N GLU A 191 -21.21 4.01 -8.36
CA GLU A 191 -20.07 4.46 -7.58
C GLU A 191 -19.81 3.46 -6.45
N LYS A 192 -18.74 2.68 -6.57
CA LYS A 192 -18.32 1.72 -5.54
C LYS A 192 -16.88 1.98 -5.18
N ALA A 193 -16.61 2.23 -3.90
CA ALA A 193 -15.25 2.44 -3.39
C ALA A 193 -14.29 1.27 -3.70
N THR A 194 -14.82 0.07 -3.95
CA THR A 194 -14.05 -1.11 -4.36
C THR A 194 -13.74 -1.16 -5.85
N ALA A 195 -14.19 -0.21 -6.67
CA ALA A 195 -14.06 -0.25 -8.13
C ALA A 195 -12.93 0.66 -8.66
N VAL A 196 -12.17 0.14 -9.62
CA VAL A 196 -11.04 0.84 -10.28
C VAL A 196 -11.50 2.15 -10.91
N ALA A 197 -12.60 2.13 -11.67
CA ALA A 197 -13.12 3.33 -12.33
C ALA A 197 -13.56 4.40 -11.32
N THR A 198 -14.10 3.97 -10.16
CA THR A 198 -14.46 4.90 -9.08
C THR A 198 -13.22 5.50 -8.43
N ARG A 199 -12.19 4.69 -8.13
CA ARG A 199 -10.90 5.16 -7.61
C ARG A 199 -10.27 6.24 -8.51
N ILE A 200 -10.32 6.03 -9.82
CA ILE A 200 -9.77 7.01 -10.79
C ILE A 200 -10.61 8.28 -10.81
N VAL A 201 -11.92 8.18 -11.04
CA VAL A 201 -12.78 9.33 -11.35
C VAL A 201 -13.23 10.12 -10.11
N HIS A 202 -13.56 9.43 -9.02
CA HIS A 202 -14.17 10.05 -7.84
C HIS A 202 -13.18 10.36 -6.72
N GLU A 203 -12.02 9.70 -6.72
CA GLU A 203 -11.05 9.87 -5.64
C GLU A 203 -9.75 10.51 -6.11
N ASN A 204 -9.13 9.99 -7.17
CA ASN A 204 -7.83 10.47 -7.64
C ASN A 204 -7.94 11.72 -8.53
N LEU A 205 -8.91 11.78 -9.44
CA LEU A 205 -9.10 12.92 -10.34
C LEU A 205 -9.35 14.24 -9.58
N PRO A 206 -10.24 14.33 -8.57
CA PRO A 206 -10.40 15.56 -7.78
C PRO A 206 -9.10 16.02 -7.11
N LYS A 207 -8.32 15.09 -6.53
CA LYS A 207 -7.02 15.40 -5.91
C LYS A 207 -6.03 15.94 -6.93
N PHE A 208 -6.04 15.38 -8.13
CA PHE A 208 -5.20 15.83 -9.23
C PHE A 208 -5.61 17.22 -9.69
N CYS A 209 -6.91 17.49 -9.86
CA CYS A 209 -7.45 18.82 -10.18
C CYS A 209 -7.09 19.85 -9.09
N ASP A 210 -7.21 19.49 -7.80
CA ASP A 210 -6.78 20.36 -6.70
C ASP A 210 -5.29 20.73 -6.82
N ASN A 211 -4.44 19.77 -7.20
CA ASN A 211 -3.01 20.04 -7.40
C ASN A 211 -2.76 20.99 -8.57
N ILE A 212 -3.48 20.82 -9.69
CA ILE A 212 -3.43 21.76 -10.83
C ILE A 212 -3.82 23.16 -10.34
N LEU A 213 -4.96 23.29 -9.66
CA LEU A 213 -5.46 24.59 -9.19
C LEU A 213 -4.51 25.24 -8.17
N PHE A 214 -3.90 24.46 -7.28
CA PHE A 214 -2.88 24.97 -6.38
C PHE A 214 -1.69 25.53 -7.15
N PHE A 215 -1.18 24.78 -8.12
CA PHE A 215 -0.06 25.22 -8.95
C PHE A 215 -0.40 26.49 -9.73
N ILE A 216 -1.60 26.55 -10.32
CA ILE A 216 -2.10 27.72 -11.07
C ILE A 216 -2.25 28.96 -10.17
N ASP A 217 -2.70 28.82 -8.92
CA ASP A 217 -2.85 29.94 -7.98
C ASP A 217 -1.49 30.56 -7.60
N ARG A 218 -0.40 29.77 -7.64
CA ARG A 218 0.94 30.17 -7.15
C ARG A 218 2.05 29.84 -8.17
N GLN A 219 1.83 30.18 -9.43
CA GLN A 219 2.71 29.82 -10.57
C GLN A 219 4.11 30.41 -10.50
N THR A 220 4.34 31.47 -9.70
CA THR A 220 5.66 32.06 -9.53
C THR A 220 6.42 31.40 -8.39
N GLU A 221 5.76 31.09 -7.27
CA GLU A 221 6.44 30.61 -6.06
C GLU A 221 6.83 29.13 -6.13
N TYR A 222 6.02 28.25 -6.72
CA TYR A 222 6.39 26.83 -6.82
C TYR A 222 7.65 26.59 -7.64
N PRO A 223 7.81 27.15 -8.86
CA PRO A 223 9.01 26.89 -9.67
C PRO A 223 10.29 27.45 -9.04
N ILE A 224 10.23 28.61 -8.37
CA ILE A 224 11.41 29.25 -7.76
C ILE A 224 11.79 28.67 -6.40
N ALA A 225 10.92 27.86 -5.76
CA ALA A 225 11.15 27.37 -4.40
C ALA A 225 12.50 26.65 -4.26
N HIS A 226 12.89 25.87 -5.26
CA HIS A 226 14.17 25.15 -5.27
C HIS A 226 15.37 26.11 -5.38
N SER A 227 15.37 27.05 -6.34
CA SER A 227 16.48 28.00 -6.51
C SER A 227 16.62 28.93 -5.30
N PHE A 228 15.50 29.43 -4.78
CA PHE A 228 15.47 30.26 -3.58
C PHE A 228 16.10 29.56 -2.37
N LEU A 229 15.75 28.30 -2.13
CA LEU A 229 16.31 27.53 -1.01
C LEU A 229 17.80 27.25 -1.19
N LYS A 230 18.22 27.00 -2.44
CA LYS A 230 19.64 26.80 -2.79
C LYS A 230 20.44 28.08 -2.53
N GLU A 231 19.93 29.25 -2.90
CA GLU A 231 20.55 30.55 -2.64
C GLU A 231 20.65 30.87 -1.15
N LYS A 232 19.64 30.47 -0.35
CA LYS A 232 19.69 30.53 1.12
C LYS A 232 20.61 29.48 1.77
N GLY A 233 21.37 28.70 1.00
CA GLY A 233 22.32 27.72 1.51
C GLY A 233 21.67 26.54 2.25
N ARG A 234 20.41 26.22 1.95
CA ARG A 234 19.71 25.08 2.57
C ARG A 234 20.16 23.78 1.93
N ASP A 235 20.33 22.75 2.75
CA ASP A 235 20.58 21.40 2.26
C ASP A 235 19.31 20.85 1.60
N LEU A 236 19.42 20.48 0.32
CA LEU A 236 18.31 20.07 -0.55
C LEU A 236 18.35 18.56 -0.74
N VAL A 237 18.35 17.82 0.36
CA VAL A 237 18.25 16.36 0.37
C VAL A 237 17.03 15.90 1.16
N ASN A 238 16.43 14.81 0.73
CA ASN A 238 15.35 14.16 1.46
C ASN A 238 15.89 13.27 2.60
N LYS A 239 14.98 12.64 3.36
CA LYS A 239 15.34 11.75 4.48
C LYS A 239 16.18 10.53 4.08
N ASP A 240 16.14 10.16 2.81
CA ASP A 240 16.89 9.03 2.25
C ASP A 240 18.23 9.47 1.62
N GLY A 241 18.62 10.75 1.79
CA GLY A 241 19.85 11.32 1.24
C GLY A 241 19.81 11.61 -0.27
N LYS A 242 18.63 11.55 -0.91
CA LYS A 242 18.47 11.88 -2.33
C LYS A 242 18.25 13.38 -2.51
N ALA A 243 18.89 13.95 -3.54
CA ALA A 243 18.71 15.35 -3.90
C ALA A 243 17.24 15.66 -4.25
N LEU A 244 16.74 16.78 -3.73
CA LEU A 244 15.44 17.32 -4.09
C LEU A 244 15.53 17.97 -5.47
N LEU A 245 14.53 17.70 -6.32
CA LEU A 245 14.45 18.21 -7.68
C LEU A 245 13.50 19.42 -7.76
N PRO A 246 13.72 20.37 -8.68
CA PRO A 246 12.79 21.48 -8.91
C PRO A 246 11.37 21.01 -9.21
N ILE A 247 10.38 21.82 -8.82
CA ILE A 247 8.97 21.58 -9.15
C ILE A 247 8.74 22.04 -10.59
N THR A 248 8.39 21.12 -11.48
CA THR A 248 8.09 21.41 -12.89
C THR A 248 6.58 21.48 -13.13
N ASP A 249 6.17 22.34 -14.06
CA ASP A 249 4.78 22.52 -14.50
C ASP A 249 4.19 21.31 -15.22
N SER A 250 5.03 20.52 -15.89
CA SER A 250 4.65 19.39 -16.75
C SER A 250 3.77 18.31 -16.08
N ILE A 251 3.77 18.21 -14.76
CA ILE A 251 2.94 17.25 -14.01
C ILE A 251 1.60 17.83 -13.53
N PHE A 252 1.39 19.14 -13.74
CA PHE A 252 0.18 19.88 -13.39
C PHE A 252 -0.63 20.26 -14.63
N SER A 253 -0.63 19.41 -15.66
CA SER A 253 -1.56 19.49 -16.79
C SER A 253 -2.61 18.38 -16.70
N ILE A 254 -3.82 18.64 -17.20
CA ILE A 254 -4.91 17.67 -17.13
C ILE A 254 -4.61 16.40 -17.95
N GLU A 255 -3.87 16.53 -19.04
CA GLU A 255 -3.41 15.43 -19.90
C GLU A 255 -2.38 14.54 -19.20
N HIS A 256 -1.62 15.08 -18.25
CA HIS A 256 -0.69 14.28 -17.45
C HIS A 256 -1.45 13.26 -16.58
N PHE A 257 -2.72 13.49 -16.25
CA PHE A 257 -3.52 12.55 -15.48
C PHE A 257 -3.68 11.18 -16.18
N ASN A 258 -3.64 11.14 -17.51
CA ASN A 258 -3.64 9.89 -18.29
C ASN A 258 -2.45 8.96 -18.00
N HIS A 259 -1.42 9.48 -17.32
CA HIS A 259 -0.24 8.74 -16.88
C HIS A 259 -0.25 8.51 -15.36
N CYS A 260 -1.42 8.55 -14.72
CA CYS A 260 -1.62 8.42 -13.28
C CYS A 260 -2.68 7.37 -12.90
N PHE A 261 -2.91 6.34 -13.73
CA PHE A 261 -3.96 5.35 -13.52
C PHE A 261 -3.49 4.06 -12.88
N SER A 262 -2.44 3.43 -13.44
CA SER A 262 -1.90 2.19 -12.89
C SER A 262 -1.14 2.45 -11.59
N GLN A 263 -0.93 1.42 -10.77
CA GLN A 263 -0.25 1.60 -9.48
C GLN A 263 1.17 2.16 -9.66
N LYS A 264 1.91 1.66 -10.67
CA LYS A 264 3.25 2.14 -11.01
C LYS A 264 3.26 3.63 -11.36
N GLN A 265 2.30 4.05 -12.17
CA GLN A 265 2.08 5.44 -12.57
C GLN A 265 1.75 6.34 -11.37
N ILE A 266 0.82 5.90 -10.51
CA ILE A 266 0.46 6.58 -9.26
C ILE A 266 1.66 6.72 -8.33
N GLU A 267 2.48 5.68 -8.18
CA GLU A 267 3.70 5.74 -7.37
C GLU A 267 4.73 6.71 -7.93
N ALA A 268 4.91 6.75 -9.25
CA ALA A 268 5.79 7.71 -9.90
C ALA A 268 5.32 9.15 -9.69
N TYR A 269 4.03 9.44 -9.86
CA TYR A 269 3.45 10.75 -9.57
C TYR A 269 3.59 11.12 -8.09
N ASN A 270 3.22 10.21 -7.18
CA ASN A 270 3.31 10.44 -5.74
C ASN A 270 4.75 10.65 -5.26
N ALA A 271 5.75 10.04 -5.90
CA ALA A 271 7.16 10.31 -5.61
C ALA A 271 7.53 11.76 -5.96
N GLN A 272 7.06 12.28 -7.10
CA GLN A 272 7.27 13.68 -7.50
C GLN A 272 6.54 14.65 -6.57
N ILE A 273 5.30 14.34 -6.20
CA ILE A 273 4.54 15.10 -5.20
C ILE A 273 5.23 15.07 -3.82
N GLY A 274 5.79 13.92 -3.42
CA GLY A 274 6.58 13.79 -2.20
C GLY A 274 7.79 14.72 -2.21
N ASN A 275 8.55 14.73 -3.31
CA ASN A 275 9.65 15.66 -3.54
C ASN A 275 9.20 17.13 -3.43
N ALA A 276 8.14 17.50 -4.15
CA ALA A 276 7.60 18.86 -4.14
C ALA A 276 7.15 19.29 -2.74
N ASN A 277 6.49 18.42 -1.99
CA ASN A 277 6.02 18.72 -0.63
C ASN A 277 7.15 18.94 0.37
N VAL A 278 8.30 18.26 0.21
CA VAL A 278 9.49 18.56 1.03
C VAL A 278 10.01 19.96 0.71
N LEU A 279 10.12 20.32 -0.58
CA LEU A 279 10.52 21.68 -0.99
C LEU A 279 9.55 22.74 -0.48
N ILE A 280 8.24 22.54 -0.62
CA ILE A 280 7.21 23.45 -0.13
C ILE A 280 7.33 23.67 1.37
N ASN A 281 7.57 22.60 2.14
CA ASN A 281 7.76 22.70 3.58
C ASN A 281 9.01 23.51 3.94
N LEU A 282 10.14 23.26 3.27
CA LEU A 282 11.38 24.01 3.47
C LEU A 282 11.22 25.48 3.08
N TYR A 283 10.57 25.75 1.94
CA TYR A 283 10.28 27.08 1.45
C TYR A 283 9.41 27.86 2.45
N ASN A 284 8.31 27.26 2.90
CA ASN A 284 7.45 27.87 3.91
C ASN A 284 8.19 28.14 5.23
N GLN A 285 9.09 27.25 5.65
CA GLN A 285 9.89 27.45 6.86
C GLN A 285 10.87 28.62 6.72
N ALA A 286 11.42 28.84 5.52
CA ALA A 286 12.35 29.92 5.25
C ALA A 286 11.69 31.31 5.23
N HIS A 287 10.35 31.37 5.27
CA HIS A 287 9.53 32.59 5.33
C HIS A 287 8.68 32.65 6.62
N ASN A 288 8.95 31.80 7.62
CA ASN A 288 8.14 31.75 8.86
C ASN A 288 8.14 33.09 9.63
N ASP A 289 9.22 33.88 9.49
CA ASP A 289 9.38 35.16 10.18
C ASP A 289 8.87 36.36 9.35
N GLU A 290 8.37 36.11 8.13
CA GLU A 290 7.86 37.16 7.25
C GLU A 290 6.39 37.46 7.54
N GLN A 291 6.13 38.70 7.98
CA GLN A 291 4.78 39.13 8.32
C GLN A 291 3.89 39.17 7.06
N GLY A 292 2.74 38.49 7.12
CA GLY A 292 1.78 38.45 6.01
C GLY A 292 2.09 37.39 4.94
N PHE A 293 3.13 36.58 5.10
CA PHE A 293 3.44 35.49 4.17
C PHE A 293 2.32 34.43 4.17
N LYS A 294 1.71 34.22 2.99
CA LYS A 294 0.73 33.16 2.76
C LYS A 294 1.46 31.88 2.37
N ARG A 295 1.50 30.91 3.28
CA ARG A 295 2.13 29.59 3.04
C ARG A 295 1.66 28.95 1.74
N LEU A 296 2.58 28.35 1.01
CA LEU A 296 2.26 27.50 -0.13
C LEU A 296 1.55 26.23 0.37
N PRO A 297 0.38 25.89 -0.19
CA PRO A 297 -0.30 24.66 0.16
C PRO A 297 0.52 23.44 -0.29
N ALA A 298 0.40 22.33 0.46
CA ALA A 298 0.98 21.07 0.05
C ALA A 298 0.10 20.39 -1.01
N PHE A 299 0.75 19.76 -1.99
CA PHE A 299 0.06 18.94 -2.98
C PHE A 299 -0.44 17.63 -2.37
N LYS A 300 -1.56 17.15 -2.89
CA LYS A 300 -2.25 15.93 -2.47
C LYS A 300 -1.68 14.72 -3.20
N THR A 301 -1.31 13.68 -2.47
CA THR A 301 -0.97 12.38 -3.08
C THR A 301 -2.24 11.65 -3.52
N LEU A 302 -2.15 10.94 -4.64
CA LEU A 302 -3.20 10.06 -5.13
C LEU A 302 -3.27 8.79 -4.29
N TYR A 303 -4.46 8.22 -4.14
CA TYR A 303 -4.63 6.92 -3.51
C TYR A 303 -4.11 5.81 -4.43
N LYS A 304 -3.63 4.72 -3.81
CA LYS A 304 -3.22 3.51 -4.51
C LYS A 304 -4.34 2.95 -5.40
N GLN A 305 -4.01 2.25 -6.47
CA GLN A 305 -5.02 1.64 -7.31
C GLN A 305 -5.70 0.44 -6.61
N ILE A 306 -6.94 0.15 -6.97
CA ILE A 306 -7.63 -1.06 -6.54
C ILE A 306 -6.90 -2.30 -7.09
N GLY A 307 -6.77 -3.32 -6.24
CA GLY A 307 -6.18 -4.61 -6.63
C GLY A 307 -4.66 -4.62 -6.69
N CYS A 308 -3.97 -3.53 -6.36
CA CYS A 308 -2.51 -3.48 -6.39
C CYS A 308 -1.84 -3.90 -5.07
N GLY A 309 -0.63 -4.44 -5.22
CA GLY A 309 0.36 -4.55 -4.16
C GLY A 309 0.27 -5.81 -3.29
N LYS A 310 1.45 -6.38 -3.00
CA LYS A 310 1.65 -7.25 -1.84
C LYS A 310 1.26 -6.44 -0.60
N ARG A 311 0.36 -6.96 0.23
CA ARG A 311 0.13 -6.44 1.58
C ARG A 311 1.42 -6.65 2.36
N LYS A 312 2.34 -5.67 2.36
CA LYS A 312 3.43 -5.66 3.34
C LYS A 312 2.77 -5.65 4.70
N SER A 313 3.11 -6.62 5.53
CA SER A 313 2.68 -6.63 6.92
C SER A 313 3.05 -5.27 7.52
N LEU A 314 2.08 -4.60 8.15
CA LEU A 314 2.32 -3.34 8.85
C LEU A 314 3.36 -3.50 9.98
N PHE A 315 3.62 -4.75 10.37
CA PHE A 315 4.55 -5.13 11.41
C PHE A 315 5.61 -6.07 10.85
N PHE A 316 6.83 -5.95 11.35
CA PHE A 316 7.86 -6.98 11.19
C PHE A 316 7.28 -8.32 11.64
N THR A 317 7.37 -9.35 10.79
CA THR A 317 6.80 -10.68 11.05
C THR A 317 7.93 -11.70 11.04
N LEU A 318 8.05 -12.45 12.14
CA LEU A 318 8.87 -13.65 12.20
C LEU A 318 8.17 -14.76 11.43
N THR A 319 8.89 -15.41 10.52
CA THR A 319 8.33 -16.40 9.58
C THR A 319 8.62 -17.84 9.98
N CYS A 320 9.63 -18.04 10.81
CA CYS A 320 10.11 -19.34 11.28
C CYS A 320 10.97 -19.16 12.53
N ASP A 321 11.35 -20.25 13.16
CA ASP A 321 12.14 -20.20 14.40
C ASP A 321 13.64 -20.19 14.10
N THR A 322 14.10 -20.97 13.10
CA THR A 322 15.54 -21.21 12.88
C THR A 322 16.15 -20.50 11.67
N GLU A 323 17.46 -20.20 11.73
CA GLU A 323 18.17 -19.54 10.61
C GLU A 323 18.19 -20.43 9.35
N ALA A 324 18.22 -21.76 9.53
CA ALA A 324 18.22 -22.73 8.45
C ALA A 324 16.89 -22.72 7.67
N GLU A 325 15.76 -22.65 8.37
CA GLU A 325 14.43 -22.53 7.76
C GLU A 325 14.28 -21.21 7.02
N ALA A 326 14.71 -20.09 7.63
CA ALA A 326 14.68 -18.79 6.97
C ALA A 326 15.52 -18.77 5.69
N SER A 327 16.71 -19.38 5.73
CA SER A 327 17.60 -19.46 4.57
C SER A 327 16.99 -20.29 3.43
N LYS A 328 16.33 -21.41 3.75
CA LYS A 328 15.58 -22.19 2.76
C LYS A 328 14.46 -21.36 2.13
N MET A 329 13.68 -20.64 2.94
CA MET A 329 12.60 -19.78 2.44
C MET A 329 13.12 -18.63 1.58
N ARG A 330 14.25 -18.00 1.94
CA ARG A 330 14.88 -16.95 1.13
C ARG A 330 15.42 -17.48 -0.19
N ASN A 331 15.97 -18.69 -0.23
CA ASN A 331 16.36 -19.36 -1.47
C ASN A 331 15.15 -19.63 -2.39
N GLU A 332 13.95 -19.71 -1.83
CA GLU A 332 12.68 -19.78 -2.57
C GLU A 332 12.09 -18.39 -2.88
N ASN A 333 12.89 -17.31 -2.78
CA ASN A 333 12.49 -15.91 -2.98
C ASN A 333 11.36 -15.43 -2.04
N LYS A 334 11.22 -16.04 -0.85
CA LYS A 334 10.32 -15.56 0.20
C LYS A 334 11.06 -14.63 1.15
N GLU A 335 10.40 -13.56 1.56
CA GLU A 335 10.90 -12.71 2.65
C GLU A 335 10.75 -13.52 3.95
N ALA A 336 11.87 -13.82 4.61
CA ALA A 336 11.89 -14.65 5.81
C ALA A 336 12.90 -14.11 6.83
N PHE A 337 12.44 -14.10 8.07
CA PHE A 337 13.21 -13.69 9.24
C PHE A 337 12.94 -14.71 10.34
N SER A 338 14.01 -15.30 10.87
CA SER A 338 13.92 -16.26 11.97
C SER A 338 14.08 -15.59 13.34
N VAL A 339 13.58 -16.25 14.37
CA VAL A 339 13.80 -15.84 15.76
C VAL A 339 15.29 -15.85 16.08
N GLU A 340 16.00 -16.90 15.69
CA GLU A 340 17.45 -17.04 15.90
C GLU A 340 18.25 -15.87 15.32
N GLU A 341 17.99 -15.47 14.08
CA GLU A 341 18.70 -14.35 13.45
C GLU A 341 18.49 -13.03 14.20
N VAL A 342 17.27 -12.76 14.63
CA VAL A 342 16.94 -11.53 15.36
C VAL A 342 17.61 -11.53 16.73
N LEU A 343 17.60 -12.66 17.43
CA LEU A 343 18.29 -12.80 18.71
C LEU A 343 19.81 -12.67 18.55
N ASN A 344 20.39 -13.23 17.48
CA ASN A 344 21.81 -13.14 17.17
C ASN A 344 22.23 -11.71 16.83
N LEU A 345 21.40 -10.96 16.09
CA LEU A 345 21.60 -9.53 15.85
C LEU A 345 21.57 -8.72 17.15
N ALA A 346 20.60 -8.99 18.03
CA ALA A 346 20.51 -8.36 19.34
C ALA A 346 21.73 -8.69 20.22
N TYR A 347 22.16 -9.95 20.22
CA TYR A 347 23.35 -10.41 20.93
C TYR A 347 24.61 -9.67 20.44
N LYS A 348 24.87 -9.65 19.13
CA LYS A 348 26.01 -8.95 18.54
C LYS A 348 25.98 -7.44 18.81
N ALA A 349 24.80 -6.82 18.79
CA ALA A 349 24.67 -5.41 19.17
C ALA A 349 24.97 -5.18 20.66
N GLY A 350 24.52 -6.10 21.53
CA GLY A 350 24.88 -6.15 22.94
C GLY A 350 26.38 -6.23 23.14
N GLU A 351 27.04 -7.19 22.49
CA GLU A 351 28.49 -7.37 22.56
C GLU A 351 29.24 -6.12 22.09
N LYS A 352 28.84 -5.56 20.94
CA LYS A 352 29.52 -4.41 20.35
C LYS A 352 29.38 -3.13 21.17
N TYR A 353 28.19 -2.84 21.71
CA TYR A 353 27.90 -1.52 22.29
C TYR A 353 27.78 -1.51 23.81
N PHE A 354 27.57 -2.66 24.47
CA PHE A 354 27.30 -2.73 25.91
C PHE A 354 28.32 -3.57 26.69
N GLN A 355 29.36 -4.12 26.06
CA GLN A 355 30.44 -4.77 26.80
C GLN A 355 31.27 -3.76 27.61
N ASN A 356 31.62 -4.17 28.82
CA ASN A 356 32.51 -3.45 29.74
C ASN A 356 34.00 -3.72 29.47
N SER A 357 34.35 -4.54 28.47
CA SER A 357 35.72 -5.03 28.30
C SER A 357 36.69 -3.94 27.81
N ILE A 358 37.83 -3.88 28.51
CA ILE A 358 38.91 -2.90 28.34
C ILE A 358 39.90 -3.37 27.26
N GLU A 359 39.80 -4.60 26.75
CA GLU A 359 40.88 -5.26 26.01
C GLU A 359 41.00 -4.90 24.52
N ASN A 360 40.05 -4.18 23.93
CA ASN A 360 40.20 -3.61 22.60
C ASN A 360 39.94 -2.10 22.63
N ASP A 361 41.02 -1.34 22.53
CA ASP A 361 41.11 0.09 22.84
C ASP A 361 40.50 1.01 21.75
N SER A 362 39.93 0.45 20.69
CA SER A 362 39.42 1.22 19.54
C SER A 362 37.89 1.36 19.47
N ASN A 363 37.12 0.59 20.24
CA ASN A 363 35.65 0.61 20.16
C ASN A 363 35.02 1.47 21.26
N LEU A 364 34.25 2.49 20.86
CA LEU A 364 33.43 3.32 21.75
C LEU A 364 32.18 2.54 22.17
N THR A 365 32.14 2.02 23.40
CA THR A 365 30.95 1.39 24.01
C THR A 365 30.16 2.41 24.82
N ILE A 366 28.88 2.11 25.11
CA ILE A 366 28.03 2.99 25.92
C ILE A 366 28.63 3.20 27.32
N PRO A 367 29.07 2.17 28.08
CA PRO A 367 29.70 2.38 29.39
C PRO A 367 30.99 3.21 29.32
N LYS A 368 31.84 2.99 28.31
CA LYS A 368 33.06 3.80 28.11
C LYS A 368 32.71 5.25 27.79
N PHE A 369 31.73 5.50 26.93
CA PHE A 369 31.26 6.84 26.62
C PHE A 369 30.67 7.54 27.85
N CYS A 370 29.85 6.84 28.65
CA CYS A 370 29.32 7.38 29.91
C CYS A 370 30.45 7.74 30.88
N SER A 371 31.42 6.84 31.08
CA SER A 371 32.57 7.08 31.95
C SER A 371 33.42 8.27 31.46
N TYR A 372 33.62 8.37 30.14
CA TYR A 372 34.31 9.50 29.52
C TYR A 372 33.59 10.83 29.80
N ILE A 373 32.25 10.88 29.63
CA ILE A 373 31.44 12.08 29.88
C ILE A 373 31.44 12.47 31.36
N GLU A 374 31.39 11.49 32.28
CA GLU A 374 31.44 11.74 33.73
C GLU A 374 32.80 12.24 34.21
N ALA A 375 33.89 11.81 33.56
CA ALA A 375 35.25 12.24 33.89
C ALA A 375 35.63 13.60 33.31
N GLN A 376 34.84 14.17 32.38
CA GLN A 376 35.14 15.47 31.79
C GLN A 376 35.00 16.60 32.82
N GLN A 377 36.02 17.45 32.89
CA GLN A 377 35.96 18.70 33.66
C GLN A 377 35.45 19.88 32.83
N ASP A 378 35.58 19.77 31.50
CA ASP A 378 35.08 20.73 30.52
C ASP A 378 34.37 19.98 29.39
N TYR A 379 33.29 20.55 28.89
CA TYR A 379 32.43 19.98 27.85
C TYR A 379 32.58 20.70 26.51
N ASP A 380 33.56 21.58 26.35
CA ASP A 380 33.86 22.20 25.06
C ASP A 380 34.13 21.13 23.98
N GLY A 381 33.54 21.31 22.80
CA GLY A 381 33.56 20.29 21.74
C GLY A 381 32.51 19.17 21.86
N ILE A 382 31.73 19.10 22.96
CA ILE A 382 30.63 18.14 23.15
C ILE A 382 29.29 18.86 22.97
N TYR A 383 28.56 18.47 21.93
CA TYR A 383 27.33 19.16 21.55
C TYR A 383 26.13 18.23 21.57
N TRP A 384 24.99 18.75 22.02
CA TRP A 384 23.71 18.12 21.76
C TRP A 384 23.15 18.55 20.42
N SER A 385 22.55 17.61 19.69
CA SER A 385 21.79 17.98 18.50
C SER A 385 20.57 18.80 18.89
N LYS A 386 20.18 19.75 18.03
CA LYS A 386 18.98 20.58 18.25
C LYS A 386 17.71 19.74 18.45
N ALA A 387 17.64 18.58 17.81
CA ALA A 387 16.53 17.64 17.96
C ALA A 387 16.49 16.95 19.33
N ALA A 388 17.66 16.68 19.93
CA ALA A 388 17.75 16.02 21.25
C ALA A 388 17.29 16.93 22.40
N LEU A 389 17.39 18.25 22.25
CA LEU A 389 17.05 19.22 23.32
C LEU A 389 15.64 19.03 23.86
N ASN A 390 14.64 18.84 23.00
CA ASN A 390 13.25 18.66 23.44
C ASN A 390 13.07 17.33 24.20
N THR A 391 13.73 16.26 23.73
CA THR A 391 13.67 14.94 24.37
C THR A 391 14.35 14.97 25.74
N ILE A 392 15.52 15.61 25.85
CA ILE A 392 16.24 15.80 27.11
C ILE A 392 15.42 16.68 28.06
N SER A 393 14.88 17.80 27.55
CA SER A 393 14.07 18.72 28.35
C SER A 393 12.82 18.03 28.91
N ASN A 394 12.11 17.22 28.12
CA ASN A 394 10.97 16.44 28.60
C ASN A 394 11.33 15.36 29.61
N LYS A 395 12.54 14.80 29.52
CA LYS A 395 12.97 13.73 30.41
C LYS A 395 13.37 14.26 31.80
N TYR A 396 13.99 15.43 31.85
CA TYR A 396 14.59 15.98 33.07
C TYR A 396 13.91 17.25 33.60
N PHE A 397 13.02 17.87 32.84
CA PHE A 397 12.25 19.05 33.24
C PHE A 397 10.76 18.84 33.00
N ALA A 398 9.94 19.71 33.60
CA ALA A 398 8.48 19.62 33.50
C ALA A 398 7.94 19.80 32.07
N ASN A 399 8.65 20.53 31.19
CA ASN A 399 8.21 20.78 29.81
C ASN A 399 9.37 20.77 28.80
N TYR A 400 9.06 20.48 27.54
CA TYR A 400 10.04 20.37 26.45
C TYR A 400 10.79 21.67 26.11
N HIS A 401 10.22 22.83 26.43
CA HIS A 401 10.78 24.15 26.07
C HIS A 401 11.68 24.75 27.16
N VAL A 402 11.62 24.24 28.40
CA VAL A 402 12.32 24.82 29.55
C VAL A 402 13.83 24.94 29.31
N LEU A 403 14.45 23.87 28.80
CA LEU A 403 15.89 23.88 28.52
C LEU A 403 16.23 24.89 27.41
N LYS A 404 15.40 25.00 26.38
CA LYS A 404 15.59 25.94 25.27
C LYS A 404 15.50 27.39 25.73
N ASP A 405 14.52 27.70 26.58
CA ASP A 405 14.31 29.06 27.07
C ASP A 405 15.45 29.51 27.98
N ARG A 406 15.91 28.63 28.88
CA ARG A 406 17.12 28.89 29.70
C ARG A 406 18.38 29.10 28.86
N LEU A 407 18.55 28.35 27.77
CA LEU A 407 19.67 28.53 26.86
C LEU A 407 19.60 29.85 26.07
N LYS A 408 18.39 30.36 25.79
CA LYS A 408 18.20 31.71 25.23
C LYS A 408 18.50 32.79 26.26
N GLU A 409 18.02 32.65 27.50
CA GLU A 409 18.31 33.56 28.61
C GLU A 409 19.82 33.64 28.88
N GLY A 410 20.50 32.49 28.84
CA GLY A 410 21.96 32.39 28.93
C GLY A 410 22.72 32.87 27.70
N LYS A 411 22.03 33.40 26.67
CA LYS A 411 22.59 33.87 25.39
C LYS A 411 23.42 32.82 24.64
N VAL A 412 23.17 31.54 24.88
CA VAL A 412 23.79 30.42 24.14
C VAL A 412 23.12 30.24 22.78
N PHE A 413 21.80 30.48 22.72
CA PHE A 413 21.07 30.63 21.47
C PHE A 413 20.66 32.08 21.28
N GLN A 414 20.84 32.60 20.06
CA GLN A 414 20.17 33.83 19.62
C GLN A 414 18.69 33.55 19.34
#